data_AF-A0A7C1E2Q3-F1
#
_entry.id   AF-A0A7C1E2Q3-F1
#
_cell.length_a   1.000
_cell.length_b   1.000
_cell.length_c   1.000
_cell.angle_alpha   90.00
_cell.angle_beta   90.00
_cell.angle_gamma   90.00
#
_symmetry.space_group_name_H-M   'P 1'
#
loop_
_entity.id
_entity.type
_entity.pdbx_description
1 polymer ?
#
loop_
_entity_poly.entity_id
_entity_poly.type
_entity_poly.pdbx_seq_one_letter_code
_entity_poly.pdbx_strand_id
1 'polypeptide(L)'
;MKEEGIKVELKGWIHRKFAVGGKIFVWLRDHSGYIQCIVDKSAVEQNVYEAFDKARRESSIIIRGYTKLDQRAPGGVEVRVTDGKVIHNSEDFPIKGGESVEFLLDNRHLWLRATRMQAIMKIKHSLLKALRDYYIADGWFEVTPPILTSTAVEGGATLFKVDYFGEPAYLSQSAQFYLEVLCYSLGKVWSITPSFRAEKSRTRRHLSEYTHFEVEAAWMEMEELMKVAEQSLEYVVGVVVDERRKELELLGRDVSKLEKVKAPFPRITYREAIERLSRKGFNVKW
;
A
#
# COMPACT_ATOMS: atom_id res chain seq x y z
N MET A 1 10.43 -17.35 -13.65
CA MET A 1 10.90 -18.24 -14.73
C MET A 1 12.25 -17.72 -15.23
N LYS A 2 13.32 -18.51 -15.09
CA LYS A 2 14.62 -18.27 -15.74
C LYS A 2 14.85 -19.37 -16.77
N GLU A 3 13.90 -19.51 -17.67
CA GLU A 3 13.91 -20.52 -18.71
C GLU A 3 13.87 -19.81 -20.06
N GLU A 4 14.64 -20.33 -21.01
CA GLU A 4 14.84 -19.75 -22.33
C GLU A 4 13.94 -20.43 -23.37
N GLY A 5 13.51 -19.68 -24.38
CA GLY A 5 12.70 -20.20 -25.48
C GLY A 5 11.22 -20.41 -25.16
N ILE A 6 10.75 -20.05 -23.96
CA ILE A 6 9.34 -20.20 -23.58
C ILE A 6 8.51 -19.16 -24.35
N LYS A 7 7.51 -19.63 -25.09
CA LYS A 7 6.51 -18.76 -25.72
C LYS A 7 5.65 -18.10 -24.64
N VAL A 8 5.54 -16.78 -24.68
CA VAL A 8 4.79 -15.99 -23.71
C VAL A 8 3.89 -14.98 -24.41
N GLU A 9 2.74 -14.70 -23.79
CA GLU A 9 1.89 -13.55 -24.10
C GLU A 9 1.87 -12.65 -22.85
N LEU A 10 2.28 -11.40 -23.02
CA LEU A 10 2.35 -10.40 -21.96
C LEU A 10 1.39 -9.26 -22.24
N LYS A 11 0.67 -8.82 -21.22
CA LYS A 11 -0.30 -7.72 -21.28
C LYS A 11 0.05 -6.71 -20.21
N GLY A 12 0.17 -5.44 -20.60
CA GLY A 12 0.56 -4.41 -19.66
C GLY A 12 0.69 -3.04 -20.29
N TRP A 13 1.49 -2.19 -19.64
CA TRP A 13 1.70 -0.81 -20.04
C TRP A 13 3.17 -0.53 -20.32
N ILE A 14 3.45 0.31 -21.31
CA ILE A 14 4.82 0.78 -21.59
C ILE A 14 5.29 1.64 -20.43
N HIS A 15 6.23 1.16 -19.62
CA HIS A 15 6.83 1.96 -18.56
C HIS A 15 7.97 2.85 -19.05
N ARG A 16 8.82 2.28 -19.92
CA ARG A 16 9.92 2.96 -20.58
C ARG A 16 10.06 2.42 -22.00
N LYS A 17 10.44 3.29 -22.92
CA LYS A 17 10.70 2.91 -24.31
C LYS A 17 11.86 3.70 -24.87
N PHE A 18 12.70 3.06 -25.67
CA PHE A 18 13.73 3.70 -26.49
C PHE A 18 14.04 2.85 -27.71
N ALA A 19 14.49 3.47 -28.79
CA ALA A 19 14.81 2.79 -30.05
C ALA A 19 16.29 2.98 -30.41
N VAL A 20 16.97 1.90 -30.82
CA VAL A 20 18.37 1.90 -31.24
C VAL A 20 18.57 0.85 -32.33
N GLY A 21 19.15 1.23 -33.48
CA GLY A 21 19.59 0.29 -34.51
C GLY A 21 18.49 -0.63 -35.04
N GLY A 22 17.28 -0.10 -35.28
CA GLY A 22 16.13 -0.89 -35.77
C GLY A 22 15.46 -1.78 -34.72
N LYS A 23 15.83 -1.63 -33.44
CA LYS A 23 15.22 -2.32 -32.31
C LYS A 23 14.54 -1.32 -31.39
N ILE A 24 13.35 -1.65 -30.92
CA ILE A 24 12.62 -0.90 -29.90
C ILE A 24 12.66 -1.72 -28.61
N PHE A 25 13.25 -1.14 -27.57
CA PHE A 25 13.30 -1.70 -26.23
C PHE A 25 12.11 -1.17 -25.45
N VAL A 26 11.18 -2.05 -25.11
CA VAL A 26 9.98 -1.75 -24.32
C VAL A 26 10.15 -2.37 -22.95
N TRP A 27 10.11 -1.57 -21.90
CA TRP A 27 9.95 -2.09 -20.54
C TRP A 27 8.45 -2.18 -20.28
N LEU A 28 7.91 -3.39 -20.38
CA LEU A 28 6.50 -3.67 -20.14
C LEU A 28 6.28 -3.83 -18.64
N ARG A 29 5.32 -3.07 -18.10
CA ARG A 29 4.88 -3.13 -16.71
C ARG A 29 3.54 -3.84 -16.60
N ASP A 30 3.43 -4.72 -15.61
CA ASP A 30 2.16 -5.23 -15.10
C ASP A 30 2.10 -5.08 -13.56
N HIS A 31 1.20 -5.82 -12.90
CA HIS A 31 1.08 -5.81 -11.43
C HIS A 31 2.22 -6.56 -10.72
N SER A 32 2.91 -7.45 -11.41
CA SER A 32 3.96 -8.31 -10.87
C SER A 32 5.34 -7.65 -10.96
N GLY A 33 5.57 -6.79 -11.97
CA GLY A 33 6.79 -6.02 -12.09
C GLY A 33 7.02 -5.48 -13.50
N TYR A 34 8.26 -5.59 -13.95
CA TYR A 34 8.70 -5.14 -15.27
C TYR A 34 9.47 -6.25 -15.98
N ILE A 35 9.31 -6.30 -17.30
CA ILE A 35 10.13 -7.15 -18.16
C ILE A 35 10.49 -6.40 -19.43
N GLN A 36 11.74 -6.57 -19.86
CA GLN A 36 12.21 -6.01 -21.12
C GLN A 36 11.70 -6.85 -22.29
N CYS A 37 11.07 -6.20 -23.26
CA CYS A 37 10.61 -6.76 -24.52
C CYS A 37 11.34 -6.05 -25.66
N ILE A 38 11.93 -6.79 -26.59
CA ILE A 38 12.64 -6.24 -27.74
C ILE A 38 11.83 -6.50 -29.01
N VAL A 39 11.36 -5.42 -29.62
CA VAL A 39 10.71 -5.42 -30.93
C VAL A 39 11.78 -5.12 -31.98
N ASP A 40 12.19 -6.13 -32.74
CA ASP A 40 13.17 -5.99 -33.82
C ASP A 40 12.42 -5.81 -35.15
N LYS A 41 12.78 -4.79 -35.94
CA LYS A 41 12.15 -4.53 -37.24
C LYS A 41 12.20 -5.72 -38.20
N SER A 42 13.22 -6.57 -38.08
CA SER A 42 13.36 -7.78 -38.89
C SER A 42 12.54 -8.98 -38.40
N ALA A 43 12.02 -8.93 -37.17
CA ALA A 43 11.35 -10.05 -36.51
C ALA A 43 9.82 -9.90 -36.37
N VAL A 44 9.27 -8.74 -36.72
CA VAL A 44 7.83 -8.44 -36.66
C VAL A 44 7.35 -7.81 -37.96
N GLU A 45 6.04 -7.86 -38.22
CA GLU A 45 5.44 -7.15 -39.35
C GLU A 45 5.66 -5.62 -39.25
N GLN A 46 5.75 -4.96 -40.41
CA GLN A 46 6.07 -3.53 -40.50
C GLN A 46 5.04 -2.65 -39.77
N ASN A 47 3.76 -2.97 -39.89
CA ASN A 47 2.65 -2.30 -39.17
C ASN A 47 2.80 -2.44 -37.64
N VAL A 48 3.22 -3.59 -37.14
CA VAL A 48 3.48 -3.84 -35.71
C VAL A 48 4.65 -2.97 -35.27
N TYR A 49 5.78 -3.01 -35.99
CA TYR A 49 6.95 -2.20 -35.66
C TYR A 49 6.60 -0.70 -35.58
N GLU A 50 5.91 -0.17 -36.59
CA GLU A 50 5.49 1.24 -36.62
C GLU A 50 4.52 1.61 -35.49
N ALA A 51 3.60 0.71 -35.12
CA ALA A 51 2.70 0.93 -33.99
C ALA A 51 3.47 1.06 -32.67
N PHE A 52 4.43 0.17 -32.41
CA PHE A 52 5.29 0.24 -31.22
C PHE A 52 6.25 1.43 -31.26
N ASP A 53 6.71 1.85 -32.44
CA ASP A 53 7.58 3.03 -32.61
C ASP A 53 6.84 4.33 -32.27
N LYS A 54 5.54 4.41 -32.58
CA LYS A 54 4.68 5.55 -32.22
C LYS A 54 4.14 5.49 -30.79
N ALA A 55 4.11 4.32 -30.17
CA ALA A 55 3.53 4.12 -28.84
C ALA A 55 4.26 4.93 -27.75
N ARG A 56 3.50 5.63 -26.90
CA ARG A 56 4.03 6.45 -25.81
C ARG A 56 4.06 5.70 -24.48
N ARG A 57 4.75 6.26 -23.48
CA ARG A 57 4.74 5.75 -22.10
C ARG A 57 3.32 5.75 -21.55
N GLU A 58 2.93 4.67 -20.88
CA GLU A 58 1.57 4.33 -20.42
C GLU A 58 0.60 3.87 -21.51
N SER A 59 1.07 3.61 -22.72
CA SER A 59 0.26 2.89 -23.73
C SER A 59 0.00 1.47 -23.27
N SER A 60 -1.23 0.98 -23.44
CA SER A 60 -1.58 -0.42 -23.16
C SER A 60 -1.25 -1.29 -24.36
N ILE A 61 -0.58 -2.40 -24.11
CA ILE A 61 -0.01 -3.26 -25.14
C ILE A 61 -0.22 -4.75 -24.82
N ILE A 62 -0.29 -5.55 -25.88
CA ILE A 62 -0.14 -7.00 -25.85
C ILE A 62 1.12 -7.33 -26.64
N ILE A 63 2.00 -8.14 -26.09
CA ILE A 63 3.22 -8.61 -26.73
C ILE A 63 3.24 -10.13 -26.71
N ARG A 64 3.62 -10.75 -27.82
CA ARG A 64 3.88 -12.18 -27.95
C ARG A 64 5.31 -12.41 -28.40
N GLY A 65 5.94 -13.43 -27.85
CA GLY A 65 7.33 -13.72 -28.16
C GLY A 65 7.85 -14.90 -27.37
N TYR A 66 9.17 -14.97 -27.25
CA TYR A 66 9.85 -16.00 -26.46
C TYR A 66 10.83 -15.39 -25.46
N THR A 67 10.98 -16.04 -24.31
CA THR A 67 11.97 -15.64 -23.31
C THR A 67 13.39 -15.89 -23.82
N LYS A 68 14.31 -14.97 -23.48
CA LYS A 68 15.74 -15.07 -23.76
C LYS A 68 16.52 -14.68 -22.52
N LEU A 69 17.51 -15.47 -22.14
CA LEU A 69 18.38 -15.13 -21.02
C LEU A 69 19.38 -14.06 -21.48
N ASP A 70 19.44 -12.95 -20.75
CA ASP A 70 20.45 -11.90 -20.96
C ASP A 70 20.73 -11.24 -19.61
N GLN A 71 21.96 -11.40 -19.09
CA GLN A 71 22.35 -10.82 -17.80
C GLN A 71 22.29 -9.28 -17.78
N ARG A 72 22.30 -8.64 -18.96
CA ARG A 72 22.17 -7.19 -19.09
C ARG A 72 20.72 -6.74 -19.02
N ALA A 73 19.75 -7.63 -19.24
CA ALA A 73 18.35 -7.31 -19.14
C ALA A 73 17.92 -7.20 -17.67
N PRO A 74 17.01 -6.28 -17.31
CA PRO A 74 16.41 -6.24 -15.99
C PRO A 74 15.83 -7.60 -15.60
N GLY A 75 16.29 -8.18 -14.48
CA GLY A 75 15.86 -9.51 -14.03
C GLY A 75 16.57 -10.69 -14.70
N GLY A 76 17.53 -10.45 -15.60
CA GLY A 76 18.34 -11.48 -16.27
C GLY A 76 17.61 -12.21 -17.41
N VAL A 77 16.41 -11.76 -17.77
CA VAL A 77 15.57 -12.33 -18.83
C VAL A 77 14.86 -11.22 -19.58
N GLU A 78 14.73 -11.39 -20.88
CA GLU A 78 13.99 -10.51 -21.77
C GLU A 78 13.07 -11.32 -22.68
N VAL A 79 12.16 -10.64 -23.38
CA VAL A 79 11.28 -11.25 -24.38
C VAL A 79 11.65 -10.75 -25.76
N ARG A 80 11.93 -11.67 -26.68
CA ARG A 80 12.09 -11.38 -28.11
C ARG A 80 10.72 -11.43 -28.76
N VAL A 81 10.25 -10.27 -29.20
CA VAL A 81 8.89 -10.09 -29.70
C VAL A 81 8.79 -10.62 -31.12
N THR A 82 7.76 -11.43 -31.38
CA THR A 82 7.42 -11.97 -32.70
C THR A 82 6.10 -11.41 -33.22
N ASP A 83 5.23 -10.95 -32.33
CA ASP A 83 3.96 -10.32 -32.65
C ASP A 83 3.53 -9.39 -31.49
N GLY A 84 2.69 -8.41 -31.76
CA GLY A 84 2.13 -7.57 -30.71
C GLY A 84 1.08 -6.59 -31.22
N LYS A 85 0.35 -6.02 -30.27
CA LYS A 85 -0.69 -5.04 -30.53
C LYS A 85 -0.61 -3.90 -29.53
N VAL A 86 -0.59 -2.67 -30.03
CA VAL A 86 -0.90 -1.49 -29.21
C VAL A 86 -2.42 -1.40 -29.10
N ILE A 87 -2.95 -1.59 -27.89
CA ILE A 87 -4.38 -1.57 -27.62
C ILE A 87 -4.87 -0.12 -27.56
N HIS A 88 -4.14 0.72 -26.84
CA HIS A 88 -4.40 2.15 -26.77
C HIS A 88 -3.07 2.91 -26.65
N ASN A 89 -2.87 3.89 -27.53
CA ASN A 89 -1.73 4.79 -27.43
C ASN A 89 -2.03 5.87 -26.39
N SER A 90 -1.17 6.03 -25.40
CA SER A 90 -1.35 7.06 -24.39
C SER A 90 -1.09 8.46 -24.92
N GLU A 91 -1.75 9.44 -24.31
CA GLU A 91 -1.38 10.85 -24.42
C GLU A 91 -0.05 11.13 -23.71
N ASP A 92 0.36 12.40 -23.68
CA ASP A 92 1.57 12.77 -22.95
C ASP A 92 1.40 12.57 -21.44
N PHE A 93 2.06 11.56 -20.87
CA PHE A 93 1.90 11.26 -19.45
C PHE A 93 2.57 12.32 -18.57
N PRO A 94 1.83 13.01 -17.67
CA PRO A 94 2.29 14.24 -17.03
C PRO A 94 3.43 14.06 -16.03
N ILE A 95 3.60 12.86 -15.45
CA ILE A 95 4.61 12.59 -14.42
C ILE A 95 5.90 12.07 -15.07
N LYS A 96 6.86 12.94 -15.35
CA LYS A 96 8.17 12.65 -15.98
C LYS A 96 9.25 12.27 -14.97
N GLY A 97 9.16 12.74 -13.73
CA GLY A 97 10.14 12.61 -12.67
C GLY A 97 10.71 13.97 -12.26
N GLY A 98 10.75 14.24 -10.95
CA GLY A 98 11.20 15.52 -10.40
C GLY A 98 10.08 16.49 -10.02
N GLU A 99 8.82 16.09 -10.20
CA GLU A 99 7.65 16.88 -9.83
C GLU A 99 7.55 17.08 -8.30
N SER A 100 6.91 18.18 -7.89
CA SER A 100 6.61 18.45 -6.49
C SER A 100 5.62 17.42 -5.92
N VAL A 101 5.63 17.25 -4.60
CA VAL A 101 4.66 16.38 -3.93
C VAL A 101 3.23 16.83 -4.20
N GLU A 102 2.99 18.14 -4.27
CA GLU A 102 1.68 18.72 -4.58
C GLU A 102 1.18 18.31 -5.96
N PHE A 103 2.01 18.47 -7.00
CA PHE A 103 1.66 18.04 -8.36
C PHE A 103 1.36 16.53 -8.44
N LEU A 104 2.13 15.71 -7.71
CA LEU A 104 1.91 14.27 -7.62
C LEU A 104 0.60 13.91 -6.90
N LEU A 105 0.15 14.74 -5.94
CA LEU A 105 -1.12 14.58 -5.25
C LEU A 105 -2.30 15.04 -6.14
N ASP A 106 -2.16 16.12 -6.89
CA ASP A 106 -3.19 16.54 -7.87
C ASP A 106 -3.37 15.47 -8.96
N ASN A 107 -2.28 14.81 -9.35
CA ASN A 107 -2.27 13.71 -10.30
C ASN A 107 -2.27 12.33 -9.63
N ARG A 108 -2.82 12.22 -8.40
CA ARG A 108 -2.72 10.99 -7.58
C ARG A 108 -3.22 9.74 -8.31
N HIS A 109 -4.32 9.87 -9.05
CA HIS A 109 -4.91 8.78 -9.83
C HIS A 109 -3.95 8.19 -10.88
N LEU A 110 -3.01 8.99 -11.40
CA LEU A 110 -1.92 8.52 -12.27
C LEU A 110 -0.70 8.08 -11.46
N TRP A 111 -0.34 8.83 -10.42
CA TRP A 111 0.84 8.55 -9.62
C TRP A 111 0.76 7.21 -8.86
N LEU A 112 -0.44 6.73 -8.54
CA LEU A 112 -0.68 5.41 -7.95
C LEU A 112 -0.08 4.26 -8.78
N ARG A 113 0.16 4.47 -10.08
CA ARG A 113 0.78 3.49 -10.99
C ARG A 113 2.30 3.36 -10.79
N ALA A 114 2.94 4.33 -10.15
CA ALA A 114 4.39 4.33 -9.93
C ALA A 114 4.82 3.15 -9.05
N THR A 115 6.03 2.62 -9.30
CA THR A 115 6.56 1.44 -8.58
C THR A 115 6.54 1.63 -7.07
N ARG A 116 6.94 2.81 -6.60
CA ARG A 116 6.91 3.18 -5.18
C ARG A 116 5.51 3.07 -4.58
N MET A 117 4.48 3.51 -5.32
CA MET A 117 3.10 3.48 -4.84
C MET A 117 2.54 2.06 -4.83
N GLN A 118 2.83 1.27 -5.87
CA GLN A 118 2.46 -0.15 -5.90
C GLN A 118 3.08 -0.90 -4.71
N ALA A 119 4.35 -0.67 -4.41
CA ALA A 119 5.03 -1.29 -3.27
C ALA A 119 4.34 -0.96 -1.93
N ILE A 120 3.98 0.31 -1.71
CA ILE A 120 3.23 0.73 -0.52
C ILE A 120 1.88 0.02 -0.44
N MET A 121 1.15 -0.09 -1.56
CA MET A 121 -0.16 -0.76 -1.58
C MET A 121 -0.06 -2.26 -1.33
N LYS A 122 0.96 -2.94 -1.88
CA LYS A 122 1.23 -4.36 -1.61
C LYS A 122 1.58 -4.62 -0.15
N ILE A 123 2.39 -3.74 0.46
CA ILE A 123 2.68 -3.78 1.90
C ILE A 123 1.40 -3.56 2.72
N LYS A 124 0.60 -2.53 2.39
CA LYS A 124 -0.68 -2.27 3.08
C LYS A 124 -1.62 -3.47 2.98
N HIS A 125 -1.72 -4.11 1.82
CA HIS A 125 -2.51 -5.33 1.64
C HIS A 125 -2.04 -6.46 2.57
N SER A 126 -0.73 -6.74 2.59
CA SER A 126 -0.17 -7.82 3.42
C SER A 126 -0.34 -7.54 4.91
N LEU A 127 -0.18 -6.28 5.32
CA LEU A 127 -0.43 -5.82 6.69
C LEU A 127 -1.88 -6.07 7.10
N LEU A 128 -2.85 -5.64 6.28
CA LEU A 128 -4.27 -5.82 6.58
C LEU A 128 -4.65 -7.30 6.59
N LYS A 129 -4.12 -8.11 5.66
CA LYS A 129 -4.32 -9.56 5.66
C LYS A 129 -3.77 -10.19 6.94
N ALA A 130 -2.54 -9.87 7.33
CA ALA A 130 -1.89 -10.42 8.51
C ALA A 130 -2.63 -10.05 9.81
N LEU A 131 -3.19 -8.83 9.89
CA LEU A 131 -4.07 -8.46 11.01
C LEU A 131 -5.28 -9.40 11.07
N ARG A 132 -6.00 -9.59 9.95
CA ARG A 132 -7.14 -10.52 9.93
C ARG A 132 -6.73 -11.93 10.36
N ASP A 133 -5.65 -12.45 9.78
CA ASP A 133 -5.16 -13.81 10.06
C ASP A 133 -4.85 -13.99 11.55
N TYR A 134 -4.17 -13.01 12.19
CA TYR A 134 -3.84 -13.07 13.62
C TYR A 134 -5.11 -13.13 14.49
N TYR A 135 -6.03 -12.19 14.28
CA TYR A 135 -7.22 -12.06 15.12
C TYR A 135 -8.22 -13.20 14.88
N ILE A 136 -8.33 -13.71 13.63
CA ILE A 136 -9.12 -14.91 13.33
C ILE A 136 -8.51 -16.14 14.02
N ALA A 137 -7.19 -16.31 13.97
CA ALA A 137 -6.52 -17.45 14.61
C ALA A 137 -6.68 -17.45 16.13
N ASP A 138 -6.73 -16.26 16.76
CA ASP A 138 -7.01 -16.11 18.19
C ASP A 138 -8.52 -16.10 18.52
N GLY A 139 -9.41 -16.31 17.56
CA GLY A 139 -10.85 -16.45 17.79
C GLY A 139 -11.60 -15.14 18.05
N TRP A 140 -11.14 -14.02 17.50
CA TRP A 140 -11.87 -12.76 17.53
C TRP A 140 -12.82 -12.62 16.32
N PHE A 141 -13.95 -11.95 16.52
CA PHE A 141 -14.95 -11.72 15.48
C PHE A 141 -14.74 -10.38 14.75
N GLU A 142 -14.62 -10.41 13.42
CA GLU A 142 -14.71 -9.20 12.58
C GLU A 142 -16.14 -8.69 12.59
N VAL A 143 -16.34 -7.42 12.94
CA VAL A 143 -17.64 -6.75 12.93
C VAL A 143 -17.61 -5.49 12.05
N THR A 144 -18.79 -5.00 11.65
CA THR A 144 -18.95 -3.82 10.79
C THR A 144 -19.78 -2.70 11.45
N PRO A 145 -19.19 -1.94 12.39
CA PRO A 145 -19.86 -0.83 13.04
C PRO A 145 -20.27 0.29 12.07
N PRO A 146 -21.30 1.09 12.40
CA PRO A 146 -21.78 2.17 11.54
C PRO A 146 -20.79 3.33 11.49
N ILE A 147 -20.74 4.00 10.33
CA ILE A 147 -19.91 5.19 10.11
C ILE A 147 -20.68 6.48 10.42
N LEU A 148 -21.98 6.52 10.10
CA LEU A 148 -22.84 7.64 10.49
C LEU A 148 -23.28 7.43 11.93
N THR A 149 -22.97 8.39 12.79
CA THR A 149 -23.21 8.34 14.24
C THR A 149 -23.85 9.64 14.72
N SER A 150 -24.59 9.59 15.83
CA SER A 150 -25.17 10.78 16.47
C SER A 150 -24.28 11.38 17.56
N THR A 151 -23.20 10.69 17.94
CA THR A 151 -22.36 11.01 19.10
C THR A 151 -20.90 11.18 18.74
N ALA A 152 -20.20 12.07 19.47
CA ALA A 152 -18.75 12.19 19.40
C ALA A 152 -18.08 11.06 20.20
N VAL A 153 -16.95 10.51 19.70
CA VAL A 153 -16.14 9.52 20.45
C VAL A 153 -14.90 10.20 21.03
N GLU A 154 -14.18 10.97 20.21
CA GLU A 154 -12.86 11.55 20.52
C GLU A 154 -12.96 13.06 20.85
N GLY A 155 -14.14 13.48 21.30
CA GLY A 155 -14.48 14.88 21.57
C GLY A 155 -15.06 15.63 20.36
N GLY A 156 -15.85 16.66 20.64
CA GLY A 156 -16.65 17.37 19.62
C GLY A 156 -15.85 18.29 18.68
N ALA A 157 -14.57 18.53 18.92
CA ALA A 157 -13.79 19.53 18.19
C ALA A 157 -13.40 19.11 16.76
N THR A 158 -13.36 17.80 16.47
CA THR A 158 -12.85 17.25 15.20
C THR A 158 -13.90 16.41 14.45
N LEU A 159 -15.19 16.72 14.60
CA LEU A 159 -16.27 16.01 13.91
C LEU A 159 -16.54 16.57 12.51
N PHE A 160 -16.79 15.67 11.55
CA PHE A 160 -17.45 16.03 10.29
C PHE A 160 -18.95 15.84 10.43
N LYS A 161 -19.69 16.96 10.39
CA LYS A 161 -21.16 16.97 10.41
C LYS A 161 -21.72 16.74 9.00
N VAL A 162 -22.74 15.90 8.91
CA VAL A 162 -23.48 15.57 7.69
C VAL A 162 -24.97 15.81 7.95
N ASP A 163 -25.68 16.35 6.96
CA ASP A 163 -27.14 16.41 6.98
C ASP A 163 -27.71 15.03 6.63
N TYR A 164 -28.43 14.44 7.56
CA TYR A 164 -29.03 13.11 7.45
C TYR A 164 -30.54 13.25 7.51
N PHE A 165 -31.13 13.56 6.36
CA PHE A 165 -32.58 13.75 6.18
C PHE A 165 -33.18 14.86 7.05
N GLY A 166 -32.45 15.97 7.21
CA GLY A 166 -32.86 17.11 8.04
C GLY A 166 -32.37 17.04 9.48
N GLU A 167 -31.82 15.89 9.90
CA GLU A 167 -31.22 15.70 11.22
C GLU A 167 -29.69 15.64 11.14
N PRO A 168 -28.96 16.13 12.16
CA PRO A 168 -27.51 16.08 12.16
C PRO A 168 -26.97 14.67 12.41
N ALA A 169 -26.09 14.20 11.54
CA ALA A 169 -25.25 13.03 11.78
C ALA A 169 -23.76 13.39 11.68
N TYR A 170 -22.90 12.50 12.12
CA TYR A 170 -21.45 12.68 12.11
C TYR A 170 -20.74 11.48 11.53
N LEU A 171 -19.68 11.72 10.76
CA LEU A 171 -18.76 10.67 10.36
C LEU A 171 -17.95 10.21 11.57
N SER A 172 -17.92 8.90 11.80
CA SER A 172 -17.30 8.28 12.97
C SER A 172 -15.81 8.58 13.08
N GLN A 173 -15.36 8.99 14.27
CA GLN A 173 -13.94 9.14 14.61
C GLN A 173 -13.30 7.81 15.04
N SER A 174 -14.12 6.84 15.44
CA SER A 174 -13.71 5.56 16.04
C SER A 174 -14.94 4.66 16.19
N ALA A 175 -14.76 3.36 15.99
CA ALA A 175 -15.79 2.35 16.19
C ALA A 175 -15.98 1.94 17.66
N GLN A 176 -15.15 2.46 18.57
CA GLN A 176 -15.00 2.00 19.96
C GLN A 176 -16.33 1.73 20.67
N PHE A 177 -17.25 2.70 20.76
CA PHE A 177 -18.51 2.50 21.50
C PHE A 177 -19.38 1.36 20.96
N TYR A 178 -19.33 1.10 19.65
CA TYR A 178 -20.05 -0.04 19.08
C TYR A 178 -19.34 -1.36 19.37
N LEU A 179 -18.00 -1.36 19.39
CA LEU A 179 -17.23 -2.54 19.78
C LEU A 179 -17.46 -2.87 21.26
N GLU A 180 -17.54 -1.86 22.14
CA GLU A 180 -17.89 -2.01 23.56
C GLU A 180 -19.27 -2.66 23.73
N VAL A 181 -20.26 -2.31 22.91
CA VAL A 181 -21.59 -2.94 22.96
C VAL A 181 -21.54 -4.38 22.42
N LEU A 182 -20.83 -4.60 21.30
CA LEU A 182 -20.79 -5.91 20.65
C LEU A 182 -20.01 -6.94 21.46
N CYS A 183 -19.00 -6.54 22.24
CA CYS A 183 -18.19 -7.45 23.05
C CYS A 183 -19.02 -8.17 24.14
N TYR A 184 -20.13 -7.59 24.62
CA TYR A 184 -21.08 -8.27 25.51
C TYR A 184 -21.68 -9.54 24.91
N SER A 185 -21.82 -9.59 23.57
CA SER A 185 -22.45 -10.71 22.86
C SER A 185 -21.44 -11.67 22.22
N LEU A 186 -20.28 -11.16 21.79
CA LEU A 186 -19.29 -11.91 21.00
C LEU A 186 -17.98 -12.15 21.74
N GLY A 187 -17.81 -11.61 22.95
CA GLY A 187 -16.59 -11.73 23.74
C GLY A 187 -15.46 -10.85 23.18
N LYS A 188 -14.80 -11.29 22.11
CA LYS A 188 -13.66 -10.59 21.49
C LYS A 188 -14.01 -10.13 20.08
N VAL A 189 -13.99 -8.83 19.83
CA VAL A 189 -14.41 -8.22 18.55
C VAL A 189 -13.36 -7.27 18.00
N TRP A 190 -13.34 -7.11 16.68
CA TRP A 190 -12.49 -6.13 16.01
C TRP A 190 -13.14 -5.60 14.73
N SER A 191 -12.69 -4.43 14.28
CA SER A 191 -13.15 -3.85 13.01
C SER A 191 -12.02 -3.15 12.25
N ILE A 192 -12.16 -3.14 10.92
CA ILE A 192 -11.36 -2.30 10.03
C ILE A 192 -12.31 -1.32 9.33
N THR A 193 -12.35 -0.08 9.80
CA THR A 193 -13.28 0.95 9.30
C THR A 193 -12.53 2.22 8.88
N PRO A 194 -13.07 3.01 7.95
CA PRO A 194 -12.62 4.39 7.80
C PRO A 194 -13.02 5.19 9.04
N SER A 195 -12.09 5.99 9.57
CA SER A 195 -12.33 6.96 10.62
C SER A 195 -12.02 8.36 10.13
N PHE A 196 -12.79 9.33 10.61
CA PHE A 196 -12.78 10.69 10.12
C PHE A 196 -12.49 11.66 11.26
N ARG A 197 -11.48 12.50 11.09
CA ARG A 197 -11.14 13.57 12.04
C ARG A 197 -10.97 14.88 11.30
N ALA A 198 -11.80 15.87 11.60
CA ALA A 198 -11.71 17.23 11.08
C ALA A 198 -10.55 18.01 11.74
N GLU A 199 -9.37 17.39 11.79
CA GLU A 199 -8.14 17.97 12.31
C GLU A 199 -7.68 19.12 11.40
N LYS A 200 -7.58 20.33 11.96
CA LYS A 200 -7.14 21.52 11.21
C LYS A 200 -5.63 21.52 11.00
N SER A 201 -4.90 20.81 11.86
CA SER A 201 -3.44 20.75 11.83
C SER A 201 -2.91 19.90 10.68
N ARG A 202 -2.34 20.55 9.66
CA ARG A 202 -1.70 19.91 8.50
C ARG A 202 -0.29 19.39 8.85
N THR A 203 -0.23 18.34 9.66
CA THR A 203 1.05 17.68 9.97
C THR A 203 1.32 16.50 9.03
N ARG A 204 2.57 16.02 8.99
CA ARG A 204 2.95 14.81 8.25
C ARG A 204 2.41 13.50 8.84
N ARG A 205 1.66 13.56 9.95
CA ARG A 205 1.15 12.42 10.71
C ARG A 205 -0.38 12.35 10.73
N HIS A 206 -1.07 13.37 10.26
CA HIS A 206 -2.53 13.44 10.31
C HIS A 206 -3.14 13.36 8.92
N LEU A 207 -4.24 12.60 8.82
CA LEU A 207 -5.15 12.58 7.69
C LEU A 207 -6.55 12.85 8.21
N SER A 208 -7.39 13.51 7.41
CA SER A 208 -8.79 13.70 7.76
C SER A 208 -9.63 12.43 7.63
N GLU A 209 -9.15 11.47 6.82
CA GLU A 209 -9.70 10.13 6.66
C GLU A 209 -8.54 9.12 6.74
N TYR A 210 -8.69 8.10 7.58
CA TYR A 210 -7.70 7.03 7.70
C TYR A 210 -8.38 5.67 7.93
N THR A 211 -7.70 4.59 7.55
CA THR A 211 -8.13 3.23 7.89
C THR A 211 -7.76 2.96 9.35
N HIS A 212 -8.75 2.65 10.16
CA HIS A 212 -8.61 2.39 11.59
C HIS A 212 -8.86 0.92 11.87
N PHE A 213 -7.90 0.27 12.54
CA PHE A 213 -8.03 -1.09 13.06
C PHE A 213 -8.24 -0.97 14.57
N GLU A 214 -9.37 -1.47 15.05
CA GLU A 214 -9.83 -1.30 16.43
C GLU A 214 -10.26 -2.66 16.98
N VAL A 215 -10.01 -2.90 18.27
CA VAL A 215 -10.29 -4.16 18.96
C VAL A 215 -10.91 -3.87 20.30
N GLU A 216 -11.80 -4.76 20.76
CA GLU A 216 -12.44 -4.68 22.07
C GLU A 216 -12.71 -6.11 22.58
N ALA A 217 -12.51 -6.36 23.87
CA ALA A 217 -12.68 -7.69 24.45
C ALA A 217 -13.27 -7.64 25.85
N ALA A 218 -14.35 -8.39 26.05
CA ALA A 218 -14.91 -8.62 27.37
C ALA A 218 -13.90 -9.40 28.24
N TRP A 219 -13.86 -9.05 29.53
CA TRP A 219 -13.03 -9.71 30.56
C TRP A 219 -11.51 -9.56 30.42
N MET A 220 -11.02 -8.75 29.47
CA MET A 220 -9.60 -8.43 29.36
C MET A 220 -9.27 -7.13 30.09
N GLU A 221 -8.21 -7.17 30.88
CA GLU A 221 -7.64 -5.98 31.51
C GLU A 221 -6.57 -5.33 30.59
N MET A 222 -6.19 -4.09 30.91
CA MET A 222 -5.22 -3.31 30.12
C MET A 222 -3.93 -4.08 29.81
N GLU A 223 -3.40 -4.82 30.79
CA GLU A 223 -2.16 -5.59 30.65
C GLU A 223 -2.29 -6.74 29.63
N GLU A 224 -3.47 -7.34 29.52
CA GLU A 224 -3.77 -8.39 28.54
C GLU A 224 -3.96 -7.80 27.15
N LEU A 225 -4.68 -6.67 27.04
CA LEU A 225 -4.81 -5.93 25.78
C LEU A 225 -3.45 -5.46 25.25
N MET A 226 -2.55 -5.00 26.13
CA MET A 226 -1.18 -4.63 25.74
C MET A 226 -0.40 -5.83 25.18
N LYS A 227 -0.57 -7.02 25.75
CA LYS A 227 0.05 -8.27 25.23
C LYS A 227 -0.51 -8.64 23.85
N VAL A 228 -1.83 -8.57 23.66
CA VAL A 228 -2.46 -8.79 22.35
C VAL A 228 -1.93 -7.79 21.31
N ALA A 229 -1.82 -6.51 21.68
CA ALA A 229 -1.32 -5.46 20.80
C ALA A 229 0.14 -5.72 20.38
N GLU A 230 1.06 -6.00 21.30
CA GLU A 230 2.47 -6.24 20.96
C GLU A 230 2.68 -7.54 20.17
N GLN A 231 1.95 -8.61 20.50
CA GLN A 231 2.02 -9.89 19.78
C GLN A 231 1.45 -9.78 18.36
N SER A 232 0.32 -9.07 18.20
CA SER A 232 -0.25 -8.82 16.87
C SER A 232 0.69 -7.98 16.00
N LEU A 233 1.35 -6.97 16.57
CA LEU A 233 2.33 -6.15 15.86
C LEU A 233 3.58 -6.95 15.47
N GLU A 234 4.12 -7.79 16.37
CA GLU A 234 5.21 -8.70 16.03
C GLU A 234 4.84 -9.62 14.85
N TYR A 235 3.68 -10.27 14.93
CA TYR A 235 3.22 -11.19 13.88
C TYR A 235 3.06 -10.47 12.54
N VAL A 236 2.35 -9.34 12.52
CA VAL A 236 2.08 -8.57 11.31
C VAL A 236 3.37 -8.06 10.66
N VAL A 237 4.30 -7.55 11.47
CA VAL A 237 5.60 -7.10 10.96
C VAL A 237 6.40 -8.27 10.40
N GLY A 238 6.39 -9.42 11.07
CA GLY A 238 7.02 -10.66 10.56
C GLY A 238 6.49 -11.06 9.19
N VAL A 239 5.16 -11.18 9.04
CA VAL A 239 4.51 -11.53 7.76
C VAL A 239 4.87 -10.52 6.65
N VAL A 240 4.86 -9.22 6.97
CA VAL A 240 5.23 -8.19 5.99
C VAL A 240 6.70 -8.28 5.58
N VAL A 241 7.61 -8.57 6.51
CA VAL A 241 9.03 -8.78 6.21
C VAL A 241 9.22 -9.99 5.30
N ASP A 242 8.55 -11.10 5.59
CA ASP A 242 8.69 -12.34 4.84
C ASP A 242 8.10 -12.22 3.42
N GLU A 243 6.91 -11.66 3.30
CA GLU A 243 6.22 -11.58 2.00
C GLU A 243 6.65 -10.38 1.15
N ARG A 244 7.07 -9.27 1.76
CA ARG A 244 7.26 -7.96 1.09
C ARG A 244 8.65 -7.38 1.26
N ARG A 245 9.65 -8.21 1.53
CA ARG A 245 11.07 -7.79 1.60
C ARG A 245 11.49 -6.94 0.40
N LYS A 246 11.18 -7.39 -0.81
CA LYS A 246 11.52 -6.68 -2.06
C LYS A 246 10.91 -5.28 -2.11
N GLU A 247 9.64 -5.16 -1.76
CA GLU A 247 8.96 -3.87 -1.68
C GLU A 247 9.56 -2.96 -0.59
N LEU A 248 9.93 -3.51 0.58
CA LEU A 248 10.57 -2.75 1.65
C LEU A 248 11.95 -2.20 1.22
N GLU A 249 12.77 -3.04 0.59
CA GLU A 249 14.07 -2.68 0.04
C GLU A 249 13.94 -1.61 -1.05
N LEU A 250 12.98 -1.77 -1.97
CA LEU A 250 12.67 -0.76 -2.99
C LEU A 250 12.31 0.60 -2.36
N LEU A 251 11.63 0.60 -1.22
CA LEU A 251 11.28 1.82 -0.49
C LEU A 251 12.44 2.42 0.32
N GLY A 252 13.62 1.77 0.32
CA GLY A 252 14.80 2.18 1.08
C GLY A 252 14.64 1.94 2.58
N ARG A 253 13.91 0.90 2.98
CA ARG A 253 13.71 0.55 4.39
C ARG A 253 14.77 -0.41 4.88
N ASP A 254 15.23 -0.15 6.09
CA ASP A 254 16.14 -1.02 6.82
C ASP A 254 15.36 -2.20 7.41
N VAL A 255 15.35 -3.31 6.67
CA VAL A 255 14.60 -4.53 7.03
C VAL A 255 15.10 -5.13 8.35
N SER A 256 16.38 -4.95 8.68
CA SER A 256 16.97 -5.48 9.92
C SER A 256 16.35 -4.89 11.19
N LYS A 257 15.79 -3.67 11.11
CA LYS A 257 15.04 -3.06 12.22
C LYS A 257 13.65 -3.67 12.37
N LEU A 258 13.03 -4.07 11.26
CA LEU A 258 11.71 -4.70 11.26
C LEU A 258 11.80 -6.14 11.77
N GLU A 259 12.86 -6.88 11.39
CA GLU A 259 13.15 -8.23 11.90
C GLU A 259 13.35 -8.28 13.43
N LYS A 260 13.75 -7.14 14.02
CA LYS A 260 13.95 -6.99 15.47
C LYS A 260 12.67 -6.61 16.23
N VAL A 261 11.54 -6.39 15.55
CA VAL A 261 10.27 -6.16 16.22
C VAL A 261 9.83 -7.47 16.87
N LYS A 262 10.00 -7.54 18.19
CA LYS A 262 9.75 -8.72 19.02
C LYS A 262 9.11 -8.31 20.34
N ALA A 263 8.02 -8.95 20.70
CA ALA A 263 7.41 -8.84 22.00
C ALA A 263 8.28 -9.58 23.06
N PRO A 264 8.20 -9.21 24.34
CA PRO A 264 7.45 -8.06 24.87
C PRO A 264 8.11 -6.72 24.55
N PHE A 265 7.31 -5.70 24.26
CA PHE A 265 7.84 -4.37 23.99
C PHE A 265 8.23 -3.65 25.29
N PRO A 266 9.22 -2.72 25.25
CA PRO A 266 9.57 -1.93 26.42
C PRO A 266 8.37 -1.11 26.91
N ARG A 267 8.04 -1.24 28.20
CA ARG A 267 6.99 -0.49 28.87
C ARG A 267 7.59 0.57 29.77
N ILE A 268 7.03 1.77 29.68
CA ILE A 268 7.36 2.87 30.59
C ILE A 268 6.05 3.51 31.05
N THR A 269 5.99 3.91 32.30
CA THR A 269 4.88 4.71 32.81
C THR A 269 4.92 6.12 32.22
N TYR A 270 3.79 6.82 32.23
CA TYR A 270 3.74 8.23 31.83
C TYR A 270 4.72 9.09 32.67
N ARG A 271 4.84 8.80 33.97
CA ARG A 271 5.80 9.48 34.86
C ARG A 271 7.25 9.31 34.38
N GLU A 272 7.66 8.08 34.07
CA GLU A 272 9.01 7.82 33.53
C GLU A 272 9.23 8.50 32.18
N ALA A 273 8.21 8.57 31.32
CA ALA A 273 8.30 9.28 30.06
C ALA A 273 8.56 10.78 30.26
N ILE A 274 7.83 11.43 31.18
CA ILE A 274 8.05 12.84 31.56
C ILE A 274 9.46 13.04 32.09
N GLU A 275 9.92 12.18 33.02
CA GLU A 275 11.27 12.29 33.57
C GLU A 275 12.35 12.15 32.49
N ARG A 276 12.21 11.20 31.56
CA ARG A 276 13.16 11.01 30.45
C ARG A 276 13.20 12.21 29.52
N LEU A 277 12.05 12.85 29.26
CA LEU A 277 11.96 14.05 28.45
C LEU A 277 12.58 15.26 29.17
N SER A 278 12.26 15.46 30.45
CA SER A 278 12.82 16.53 31.28
C SER A 278 14.34 16.41 31.42
N ARG A 279 14.88 15.19 31.62
CA ARG A 279 16.33 14.94 31.63
C ARG A 279 17.03 15.27 30.30
N LYS A 280 16.29 15.25 29.18
CA LYS A 280 16.77 15.68 27.87
C LYS A 280 16.55 17.18 27.59
N GLY A 281 16.07 17.95 28.58
CA GLY A 281 15.85 19.39 28.48
C GLY A 281 14.52 19.79 27.85
N PHE A 282 13.57 18.85 27.65
CA PHE A 282 12.23 19.21 27.19
C PHE A 282 11.37 19.73 28.34
N ASN A 283 10.70 20.86 28.14
CA ASN A 283 9.78 21.43 29.12
C ASN A 283 8.39 20.78 29.00
N VAL A 284 8.22 19.61 29.63
CA VAL A 284 6.95 18.88 29.67
C VAL A 284 6.47 18.79 31.11
N LYS A 285 5.23 19.18 31.36
CA LYS A 285 4.59 19.09 32.68
C LYS A 285 3.79 17.80 32.78
N TRP A 286 3.69 17.27 33.99
CA TRP A 286 2.87 16.10 34.29
C TRP A 286 1.39 16.43 34.09
#